data_AF-A0A962DN55-F1
#
_entry.id   AF-A0A962DN55-F1
#
_cell.length_a   1.000
_cell.length_b   1.000
_cell.length_c   1.000
_cell.angle_alpha   90.00
_cell.angle_beta   90.00
_cell.angle_gamma   90.00
#
_symmetry.space_group_name_H-M   'P 1'
#
loop_
_entity.id
_entity.type
_entity.pdbx_description
1 polymer ?
#
loop_
_entity_poly.entity_id
_entity_poly.type
_entity_poly.pdbx_seq_one_letter_code
_entity_poly.pdbx_strand_id
1 'polypeptide(L)' 'SLELTIPYAQPRELLMDIQRYGADAEVLAPPELRQQMRDTLMAALERYPKPE' A
#
# COMPACT_ATOMS: atom_id res chain seq x y z
N SER A 1 10.85 2.72 15.35
CA SER A 1 10.31 2.31 14.05
C SER A 1 11.38 1.53 13.33
N LEU A 2 11.05 0.39 12.70
CA LEU A 2 11.96 -0.28 11.77
C LEU A 2 11.66 0.27 10.38
N GLU A 3 12.68 0.79 9.69
CA GLU A 3 12.55 1.34 8.35
C GLU A 3 13.42 0.55 7.38
N LEU A 4 12.86 0.20 6.23
CA LEU A 4 13.54 -0.57 5.20
C LEU A 4 13.54 0.20 3.88
N THR A 5 14.72 0.30 3.28
CA THR A 5 14.88 0.82 1.92
C THR A 5 15.22 -0.36 1.03
N ILE A 6 14.33 -0.66 0.09
CA ILE A 6 14.48 -1.79 -0.83
C ILE A 6 14.38 -1.30 -2.28
N PRO A 7 15.25 -1.79 -3.17
CA PRO A 7 15.11 -1.51 -4.59
C PRO A 7 13.88 -2.22 -5.13
N TYR A 8 13.11 -1.55 -5.99
CA TYR A 8 11.98 -2.13 -6.68
C TYR A 8 12.02 -1.77 -8.16
N ALA A 9 11.66 -2.72 -9.03
CA ALA A 9 11.59 -2.49 -10.47
C ALA A 9 10.24 -1.90 -10.90
N GLN A 10 9.15 -2.41 -10.32
CA GLN A 10 7.79 -1.99 -10.64
C GLN A 10 7.00 -1.64 -9.36
N PRO A 11 6.37 -0.45 -9.28
CA PRO A 11 5.57 -0.05 -8.12
C PRO A 11 4.51 -1.09 -7.72
N ARG A 12 3.83 -1.68 -8.71
CA ARG A 12 2.73 -2.62 -8.47
C ARG A 12 3.15 -3.84 -7.65
N GLU A 13 4.31 -4.43 -7.94
CA GLU A 13 4.80 -5.63 -7.25
C GLU A 13 5.09 -5.30 -5.78
N LEU A 14 5.81 -4.21 -5.52
CA LEU A 14 6.10 -3.74 -4.17
C LEU A 14 4.81 -3.44 -3.38
N LEU A 15 3.84 -2.77 -4.02
CA LEU A 15 2.55 -2.48 -3.37
C LEU A 15 1.76 -3.76 -3.04
N MET A 16 1.83 -4.79 -3.87
CA MET A 16 1.22 -6.09 -3.55
C MET A 16 1.91 -6.73 -2.34
N ASP A 17 3.25 -6.70 -2.30
CA ASP A 17 4.02 -7.24 -1.18
C ASP A 17 3.70 -6.52 0.13
N ILE A 18 3.65 -5.18 0.12
CA ILE A 18 3.31 -4.38 1.30
C ILE A 18 1.87 -4.66 1.76
N GLN A 19 0.91 -4.76 0.83
CA GLN A 19 -0.48 -5.07 1.19
C GLN A 19 -0.65 -6.41 1.91
N ARG A 20 0.25 -7.39 1.71
CA ARG A 20 0.20 -8.67 2.45
C ARG A 20 0.40 -8.48 3.95
N TYR A 21 1.12 -7.43 4.36
CA TYR A 21 1.31 -7.07 5.76
C TYR A 21 0.17 -6.21 6.32
N GLY A 22 -0.75 -5.73 5.47
CA GLY A 22 -1.89 -4.93 5.90
C GLY A 22 -1.46 -3.67 6.66
N ALA A 23 -2.03 -3.46 7.86
CA ALA A 23 -1.76 -2.29 8.70
C ALA A 23 -0.38 -2.32 9.39
N ASP A 24 0.34 -3.44 9.35
CA ASP A 24 1.64 -3.59 9.98
C ASP A 24 2.79 -2.97 9.15
N ALA A 25 2.51 -2.54 7.90
CA ALA A 25 3.48 -1.88 7.03
C ALA A 25 2.85 -0.68 6.30
N GLU A 26 3.65 0.37 6.10
CA GLU A 26 3.25 1.54 5.31
C GLU A 26 4.37 2.04 4.39
N VAL A 27 3.97 2.72 3.31
CA VAL A 27 4.92 3.36 2.39
C VAL A 27 5.26 4.76 2.90
N LEU A 28 6.48 4.97 3.38
CA LEU A 28 6.94 6.30 3.81
C LEU A 28 7.32 7.21 2.62
N ALA A 29 8.00 6.64 1.61
CA ALA A 29 8.44 7.33 0.41
C ALA A 29 8.65 6.34 -0.76
N PRO A 30 8.65 6.81 -2.01
CA PRO A 30 8.37 8.18 -2.44
C PRO A 30 6.87 8.53 -2.33
N PRO A 31 6.49 9.82 -2.27
CA PRO A 31 5.10 10.26 -2.08
C PRO A 31 4.13 9.69 -3.12
N GLU A 32 4.57 9.53 -4.37
CA GLU A 32 3.76 8.98 -5.46
C GLU A 32 3.40 7.51 -5.20
N LEU A 33 4.33 6.74 -4.61
CA LEU A 33 4.09 5.35 -4.23
C LEU A 33 3.10 5.27 -3.05
N ARG A 34 3.23 6.19 -2.08
CA ARG A 34 2.26 6.29 -0.98
C ARG A 34 0.86 6.63 -1.50
N GLN A 35 0.75 7.52 -2.48
CA GLN A 35 -0.53 7.85 -3.10
C GLN A 35 -1.13 6.64 -3.83
N GLN A 36 -0.34 5.90 -4.62
CA GLN A 36 -0.81 4.68 -5.27
C GLN A 36 -1.30 3.61 -4.29
N MET A 37 -0.63 3.46 -3.13
CA MET A 37 -1.10 2.57 -2.06
C MET A 37 -2.48 3.01 -1.56
N ARG A 38 -2.65 4.30 -1.27
CA ARG A 38 -3.92 4.85 -0.79
C ARG A 38 -5.06 4.62 -1.79
N ASP A 39 -4.83 4.91 -3.06
CA ASP A 39 -5.82 4.72 -4.12
C ASP A 39 -6.23 3.24 -4.24
N THR A 40 -5.24 2.34 -4.14
CA THR A 40 -5.48 0.88 -4.16
C THR A 40 -6.34 0.43 -2.98
N LEU A 41 -6.01 0.88 -1.77
CA LEU A 41 -6.77 0.54 -0.56
C LEU A 41 -8.18 1.13 -0.57
N MET A 42 -8.37 2.34 -1.08
CA MET A 42 -9.69 2.94 -1.27
C MET A 42 -10.54 2.12 -2.24
N ALA A 43 -9.98 1.77 -3.40
CA ALA A 43 -10.68 0.91 -4.38
C ALA A 43 -11.01 -0.48 -3.81
N ALA A 44 -10.20 -0.99 -2.88
CA ALA A 44 -10.53 -2.22 -2.15
C ALA A 44 -11.70 -1.99 -1.17
N LEU A 45 -11.69 -0.91 -0.39
CA LEU A 45 -12.78 -0.58 0.54
C LEU A 45 -14.12 -0.35 -0.16
N GLU A 46 -14.13 0.23 -1.36
CA GLU A 46 -15.33 0.39 -2.18
C GLU A 46 -16.01 -0.95 -2.52
N ARG A 47 -15.25 -2.05 -2.54
CA ARG A 47 -15.79 -3.41 -2.75
C ARG A 47 -16.36 -4.04 -1.49
N TYR A 48 -16.04 -3.48 -0.32
CA TYR A 48 -16.51 -3.94 0.99
C TYR A 48 -17.17 -2.77 1.73
N PRO A 49 -18.26 -2.20 1.18
CA PRO A 49 -18.97 -1.11 1.85
C PRO A 49 -19.46 -1.60 3.21
N LYS A 50 -19.48 -0.69 4.19
CA LYS A 50 -20.01 -0.99 5.51
C LYS A 50 -21.46 -1.48 5.38
N PRO A 51 -21.84 -2.61 5.99
CA PRO A 51 -23.24 -3.01 6.03
C PRO A 51 -24.05 -1.93 6.77
N GLU A 52 -25.24 -1.62 6.24
CA GLU A 52 -26.19 -0.67 6.84
C GLU A 52 -26.61 -1.07 8.25
#